data_AF-A0A0G1GHI6-F1
#
_entry.id   AF-A0A0G1GHI6-F1
#
_cell.length_a   1.000
_cell.length_b   1.000
_cell.length_c   1.000
_cell.angle_alpha   90.00
_cell.angle_beta   90.00
_cell.angle_gamma   90.00
#
_symmetry.space_group_name_H-M   'P 1'
#
loop_
_entity.id
_entity.type
_entity.pdbx_description
1 polymer ?
#
loop_
_entity_poly.entity_id
_entity_poly.type
_entity_poly.pdbx_seq_one_letter_code
_entity_poly.pdbx_strand_id
1 'polypeptide(L)'
;MEIKFLPTLLPSLKNKHLLLDTNIIRDAVKNPIVFNNFFNDLKKEHVTLSTIDHVRYEILKGSLNESKYTEKEKFLNEIIDVTIPVLPETYKLAYELIKMYGINGSGVHITDLILGAILMQYEKNIYLITRDTSDFILSIFKLPFIVNATYNKGIYSYGIYQYIK
;
A
#
# COMPACT_ATOMS: atom_id res chain seq x y z
N MET A 1 10.91 10.19 -15.02
CA MET A 1 10.43 9.02 -14.26
C MET A 1 9.13 8.56 -14.88
N GLU A 2 8.97 7.26 -15.05
CA GLU A 2 7.78 6.63 -15.64
C GLU A 2 7.39 5.42 -14.78
N ILE A 3 6.09 5.20 -14.61
CA ILE A 3 5.55 4.01 -13.95
C ILE A 3 5.09 3.02 -15.02
N LYS A 4 5.65 1.80 -14.99
CA LYS A 4 5.36 0.71 -15.94
C LYS A 4 4.71 -0.45 -15.21
N PHE A 5 3.63 -0.97 -15.76
CA PHE A 5 2.90 -2.12 -15.23
C PHE A 5 2.28 -2.95 -16.36
N LEU A 6 1.90 -4.19 -16.05
CA LEU A 6 1.26 -5.08 -17.02
C LEU A 6 -0.13 -4.53 -17.41
N PRO A 7 -0.55 -4.61 -18.69
CA PRO A 7 -1.86 -4.12 -19.12
C PRO A 7 -3.05 -4.74 -18.37
N THR A 8 -2.86 -5.96 -17.83
CA THR A 8 -3.87 -6.69 -17.06
C THR A 8 -4.06 -6.15 -15.63
N LEU A 9 -3.19 -5.27 -15.15
CA LEU A 9 -3.27 -4.70 -13.80
C LEU A 9 -4.59 -3.95 -13.60
N LEU A 10 -4.85 -2.95 -14.44
CA LEU A 10 -6.00 -2.06 -14.31
C LEU A 10 -7.34 -2.82 -14.32
N PRO A 11 -7.62 -3.73 -15.29
CA PRO A 11 -8.82 -4.56 -15.25
C PRO A 11 -8.94 -5.44 -14.00
N SER A 12 -7.81 -5.91 -13.44
CA SER A 12 -7.83 -6.82 -12.29
C SER A 12 -8.11 -6.11 -10.97
N LEU A 13 -7.79 -4.82 -10.88
CA LEU A 13 -8.06 -3.96 -9.73
C LEU A 13 -9.41 -3.24 -9.82
N LYS A 14 -10.08 -3.28 -10.99
CA LYS A 14 -11.36 -2.60 -11.23
C LYS A 14 -12.39 -2.88 -10.13
N ASN A 15 -13.02 -1.81 -9.62
CA ASN A 15 -14.01 -1.83 -8.53
C ASN A 15 -13.50 -2.43 -7.21
N LYS A 16 -12.19 -2.38 -6.95
CA LYS A 16 -11.58 -2.88 -5.71
C LYS A 16 -10.79 -1.79 -5.01
N HIS A 17 -10.39 -2.07 -3.78
CA HIS A 17 -9.50 -1.21 -3.01
C HIS A 17 -8.04 -1.50 -3.36
N LEU A 18 -7.25 -0.44 -3.55
CA LEU A 18 -5.79 -0.52 -3.52
C LEU A 18 -5.32 0.17 -2.24
N LEU A 19 -4.83 -0.63 -1.31
CA LEU A 19 -4.25 -0.21 -0.06
C LEU A 19 -2.82 0.28 -0.31
N LEU A 20 -2.58 1.55 0.00
CA LEU A 20 -1.30 2.22 -0.17
C LEU A 20 -0.50 2.16 1.13
N ASP A 21 0.71 1.60 1.00
CA ASP A 21 1.71 1.56 2.05
C ASP A 21 2.46 2.90 2.23
N THR A 22 3.25 3.03 3.29
CA THR A 22 4.09 4.17 3.60
C THR A 22 5.11 4.45 2.48
N ASN A 23 5.77 3.43 1.92
CA ASN A 23 6.82 3.63 0.91
C ASN A 23 6.28 4.25 -0.39
N ILE A 24 5.14 3.79 -0.90
CA ILE A 24 4.51 4.29 -2.13
C ILE A 24 4.05 5.73 -1.95
N ILE A 25 3.49 6.07 -0.79
CA ILE A 25 3.06 7.45 -0.50
C ILE A 25 4.28 8.37 -0.37
N ARG A 26 5.36 7.95 0.30
CA ARG A 26 6.60 8.74 0.40
C ARG A 26 7.19 9.04 -0.97
N ASP A 27 7.18 8.07 -1.88
CA ASP A 27 7.72 8.26 -3.22
C ASP A 27 6.79 9.11 -4.10
N ALA A 28 5.47 9.02 -3.88
CA ALA A 28 4.47 9.90 -4.48
C ALA A 28 4.65 11.36 -4.05
N VAL A 29 4.88 11.64 -2.76
CA VAL A 29 5.18 12.99 -2.26
C VAL A 29 6.44 13.56 -2.93
N LYS A 30 7.48 12.74 -3.15
CA LYS A 30 8.72 13.17 -3.81
C LYS A 30 8.56 13.42 -5.31
N ASN A 31 7.63 12.73 -5.96
CA ASN A 31 7.47 12.75 -7.42
C ASN A 31 5.97 12.82 -7.81
N PRO A 32 5.26 13.88 -7.39
CA PRO A 32 3.80 13.91 -7.41
C PRO A 32 3.20 13.77 -8.81
N ILE A 33 3.81 14.36 -9.83
CA ILE A 33 3.26 14.34 -11.20
C ILE A 33 3.08 12.91 -11.72
N VAL A 34 4.11 12.07 -11.57
CA VAL A 34 4.09 10.71 -12.14
C VAL A 34 3.18 9.79 -11.35
N PHE A 35 3.22 9.87 -10.02
CA PHE A 35 2.34 9.07 -9.17
C PHE A 35 0.88 9.52 -9.27
N ASN A 36 0.60 10.81 -9.41
CA ASN A 36 -0.75 11.31 -9.66
C ASN A 36 -1.30 10.79 -10.99
N ASN A 37 -0.49 10.72 -12.05
CA ASN A 37 -0.93 10.11 -13.31
C ASN A 37 -1.30 8.64 -13.11
N PHE A 38 -0.45 7.87 -12.43
CA PHE A 38 -0.72 6.47 -12.12
C PHE A 38 -1.98 6.28 -11.27
N PHE A 39 -2.15 7.10 -10.22
CA PHE A 39 -3.33 7.09 -9.36
C PHE A 39 -4.60 7.50 -10.11
N ASN A 40 -4.51 8.47 -11.02
CA ASN A 40 -5.64 8.86 -11.85
C ASN A 40 -6.05 7.75 -12.82
N ASP A 41 -5.10 7.01 -13.39
CA ASP A 41 -5.40 5.86 -14.25
C ASP A 41 -6.06 4.72 -13.47
N LEU A 42 -5.67 4.48 -12.22
CA LEU A 42 -6.38 3.58 -11.31
C LEU A 42 -7.80 4.08 -11.00
N LYS A 43 -7.97 5.37 -10.67
CA LYS A 43 -9.29 5.95 -10.36
C LYS A 43 -10.25 5.91 -11.55
N LYS A 44 -9.75 6.05 -12.79
CA LYS A 44 -10.56 5.89 -14.02
C LYS A 44 -11.20 4.50 -14.13
N GLU A 45 -10.57 3.47 -13.58
CA GLU A 45 -11.11 2.11 -13.50
C GLU A 45 -11.88 1.84 -12.19
N HIS A 46 -12.31 2.90 -11.49
CA HIS A 46 -13.03 2.81 -10.22
C HIS A 46 -12.27 2.03 -9.14
N VAL A 47 -10.93 2.07 -9.17
CA VAL A 47 -10.11 1.58 -8.07
C VAL A 47 -10.18 2.62 -6.95
N THR A 48 -10.56 2.20 -5.75
CA THR A 48 -10.56 3.06 -4.55
C THR A 48 -9.17 3.06 -3.94
N LEU A 49 -8.49 4.20 -3.92
CA LEU A 49 -7.21 4.34 -3.26
C LEU A 49 -7.44 4.49 -1.76
N SER A 50 -6.87 3.57 -0.99
CA SER A 50 -7.13 3.48 0.44
C SER A 50 -5.84 3.40 1.23
N THR A 51 -5.89 3.74 2.52
CA THR A 51 -4.79 3.50 3.46
C THR A 51 -5.37 3.28 4.85
N ILE A 52 -4.52 3.17 5.87
CA ILE A 52 -4.91 3.08 7.28
C ILE A 52 -4.24 4.22 8.07
N ASP A 53 -4.80 4.55 9.24
CA ASP A 53 -4.24 5.62 10.08
C ASP A 53 -2.78 5.36 10.48
N HIS A 54 -2.38 4.10 10.67
CA HIS A 54 -0.99 3.74 11.01
C HIS A 54 0.00 4.21 9.94
N VAL A 55 -0.34 4.02 8.66
CA VAL A 55 0.46 4.53 7.52
C VAL A 55 0.44 6.06 7.50
N ARG A 56 -0.72 6.69 7.70
CA ARG A 56 -0.83 8.17 7.78
C ARG A 56 0.08 8.72 8.88
N TYR A 57 0.10 8.09 10.05
CA TYR A 57 0.97 8.47 11.16
C TYR A 57 2.44 8.38 10.79
N GLU A 58 2.88 7.34 10.08
CA GLU A 58 4.27 7.20 9.63
C GLU A 58 4.69 8.24 8.60
N ILE A 59 3.77 8.69 7.74
CA ILE A 59 4.03 9.75 6.77
C ILE A 59 4.17 11.11 7.48
N LEU A 60 3.23 11.40 8.39
CA LEU A 60 3.12 12.68 9.08
C LEU A 60 4.17 12.87 10.17
N LYS A 61 4.47 11.83 10.96
CA LYS A 61 5.51 11.84 12.02
C LYS A 61 6.89 12.18 11.47
N GLY A 62 7.18 11.84 10.22
CA GLY A 62 8.44 12.16 9.55
C GLY A 62 8.55 13.61 9.05
N SER A 63 7.77 14.56 9.58
CA SER A 63 7.75 15.95 9.11
C SER A 63 8.72 16.81 9.93
N LEU A 64 9.52 17.62 9.22
CA LEU A 64 10.55 18.45 9.86
C LEU A 64 9.97 19.64 10.63
N ASN A 65 8.79 20.11 10.23
CA ASN A 65 8.08 21.24 10.81
C ASN A 65 6.59 21.19 10.44
N GLU A 66 5.82 22.12 11.02
CA GLU A 66 4.37 22.24 10.81
C GLU A 66 4.01 22.47 9.33
N SER A 67 4.75 23.32 8.62
CA SER A 67 4.50 23.55 7.18
C SER A 67 4.62 22.26 6.35
N LYS A 68 5.64 21.43 6.62
CA LYS A 68 5.81 20.12 5.96
C LYS A 68 4.79 19.09 6.42
N TYR A 69 4.30 19.18 7.64
CA TYR A 69 3.17 18.37 8.10
C TYR A 69 1.93 18.69 7.27
N THR A 70 1.55 19.97 7.17
CA THR A 70 0.35 20.42 6.43
C THR A 70 0.44 20.08 4.94
N GLU A 71 1.62 20.21 4.33
CA GLU A 71 1.85 19.82 2.92
C GLU A 71 1.56 18.33 2.69
N LYS A 72 2.09 17.45 3.57
CA LYS A 72 1.86 16.00 3.47
C LYS A 72 0.42 15.61 3.78
N GLU A 73 -0.19 16.24 4.78
CA GLU A 73 -1.59 15.99 5.13
C GLU A 73 -2.53 16.37 3.98
N LYS A 74 -2.31 17.54 3.37
CA LYS A 74 -3.03 17.95 2.17
C LYS A 74 -2.85 16.95 1.04
N PHE A 75 -1.62 16.54 0.75
CA PHE A 75 -1.34 15.54 -0.28
C PHE A 75 -2.07 14.21 -0.01
N LEU A 76 -2.01 13.69 1.22
CA LEU A 76 -2.74 12.49 1.63
C LEU A 76 -4.24 12.62 1.38
N ASN A 77 -4.84 13.76 1.73
CA ASN A 77 -6.27 13.98 1.57
C ASN A 77 -6.69 14.16 0.09
N GLU A 78 -5.76 14.55 -0.79
CA GLU A 78 -6.01 14.63 -2.23
C GLU A 78 -5.95 13.26 -2.91
N ILE A 79 -5.02 12.39 -2.49
CA ILE A 79 -4.83 11.08 -3.15
C ILE A 79 -5.70 9.97 -2.58
N ILE A 80 -5.91 9.92 -1.26
CA ILE A 80 -6.60 8.83 -0.57
C ILE A 80 -8.11 9.08 -0.63
N ASP A 81 -8.83 8.13 -1.22
CA ASP A 81 -10.29 8.18 -1.29
C ASP A 81 -10.92 7.74 0.04
N VAL A 82 -10.31 6.78 0.75
CA VAL A 82 -10.81 6.30 2.05
C VAL A 82 -9.68 5.85 2.98
N THR A 83 -9.81 6.16 4.28
CA THR A 83 -8.97 5.55 5.32
C THR A 83 -9.75 4.41 5.94
N ILE A 84 -9.25 3.17 5.81
CA ILE A 84 -9.90 1.97 6.33
C ILE A 84 -9.71 1.95 7.86
N PRO A 85 -10.80 1.87 8.63
CA PRO A 85 -10.69 1.79 10.09
C PRO A 85 -10.09 0.44 10.49
N VAL A 86 -9.15 0.47 11.43
CA VAL A 86 -8.62 -0.75 12.05
C VAL A 86 -9.58 -1.15 13.18
N LEU A 87 -10.22 -2.30 13.01
CA LEU A 87 -11.24 -2.81 13.94
C LEU A 87 -10.62 -3.81 14.92
N PRO A 88 -11.29 -4.13 16.06
CA PRO A 88 -10.84 -5.20 16.95
C PRO A 88 -10.55 -6.53 16.24
N GLU A 89 -11.36 -6.86 15.23
CA GLU A 89 -11.19 -8.05 14.37
C GLU A 89 -9.89 -8.01 13.57
N THR A 90 -9.46 -6.83 13.11
CA THR A 90 -8.19 -6.66 12.41
C THR A 90 -7.01 -7.06 13.31
N TYR A 91 -7.05 -6.71 14.60
CA TYR A 91 -6.01 -7.10 15.54
C TYR A 91 -5.99 -8.62 15.81
N LYS A 92 -7.17 -9.27 15.84
CA LYS A 92 -7.24 -10.75 15.94
C LYS A 92 -6.56 -11.40 14.73
N LEU A 93 -6.85 -10.91 13.52
CA LEU A 93 -6.21 -11.38 12.29
C LEU A 93 -4.71 -11.08 12.28
N ALA A 94 -4.26 -9.96 12.83
CA ALA A 94 -2.84 -9.66 12.98
C ALA A 94 -2.13 -10.68 13.90
N TYR A 95 -2.75 -11.09 15.01
CA TYR A 95 -2.22 -12.16 15.85
C TYR A 95 -2.19 -13.52 15.13
N GLU A 96 -3.20 -13.82 14.33
CA GLU A 96 -3.18 -15.01 13.47
C GLU A 96 -2.05 -14.93 12.43
N LEU A 97 -1.84 -13.76 11.84
CA LEU A 97 -0.75 -13.52 10.89
C LEU A 97 0.61 -13.72 11.52
N ILE A 98 0.83 -13.21 12.74
CA ILE A 98 2.05 -13.45 13.53
C ILE A 98 2.27 -14.96 13.72
N LYS A 99 1.22 -15.71 14.07
CA LYS A 99 1.32 -17.18 14.21
C LYS A 99 1.67 -17.87 12.89
N MET A 100 1.11 -17.42 11.78
CA MET A 100 1.40 -17.98 10.45
C MET A 100 2.81 -17.63 9.98
N TYR A 101 3.31 -16.43 10.30
CA TYR A 101 4.67 -16.00 9.96
C TYR A 101 5.72 -16.77 10.75
N GLY A 102 5.44 -17.09 12.02
CA GLY A 102 6.36 -17.83 12.88
C GLY A 102 7.72 -17.11 12.96
N ILE A 103 8.81 -17.87 12.79
CA ILE A 103 10.17 -17.31 12.85
C ILE A 103 10.45 -16.28 11.74
N ASN A 104 9.76 -16.39 10.60
CA ASN A 104 9.95 -15.47 9.48
C ASN A 104 9.34 -14.08 9.75
N GLY A 105 8.53 -13.94 10.81
CA GLY A 105 7.87 -12.69 11.17
C GLY A 105 8.65 -11.78 12.12
N SER A 106 9.83 -12.19 12.61
CA SER A 106 10.52 -11.49 13.69
C SER A 106 10.92 -10.05 13.38
N GLY A 107 11.06 -9.70 12.10
CA GLY A 107 11.44 -8.36 11.65
C GLY A 107 10.29 -7.50 11.13
N VAL A 108 9.07 -8.03 11.08
CA VAL A 108 7.94 -7.36 10.41
C VAL A 108 7.42 -6.23 11.29
N HIS A 109 7.24 -5.04 10.72
CA HIS A 109 6.74 -3.91 11.49
C HIS A 109 5.25 -4.08 11.81
N ILE A 110 4.80 -3.42 12.88
CA ILE A 110 3.39 -3.47 13.29
C ILE A 110 2.46 -2.95 12.20
N THR A 111 2.88 -1.91 11.48
CA THR A 111 2.11 -1.35 10.35
C THR A 111 1.91 -2.40 9.27
N ASP A 112 2.97 -3.12 8.89
CA ASP A 112 2.91 -4.21 7.89
C ASP A 112 2.01 -5.36 8.36
N LEU A 113 2.05 -5.70 9.66
CA LEU A 113 1.15 -6.70 10.24
C LEU A 113 -0.32 -6.28 10.14
N ILE A 114 -0.69 -5.03 10.44
CA ILE A 114 -2.09 -4.63 10.28
C ILE A 114 -2.45 -4.46 8.79
N LEU A 115 -1.54 -4.04 7.91
CA LEU A 115 -1.77 -4.04 6.46
C LEU A 115 -2.09 -5.47 5.96
N GLY A 116 -1.30 -6.45 6.37
CA GLY A 116 -1.55 -7.87 6.08
C GLY A 116 -2.87 -8.37 6.66
N ALA A 117 -3.21 -7.97 7.89
CA ALA A 117 -4.50 -8.29 8.49
C ALA A 117 -5.69 -7.68 7.75
N ILE A 118 -5.56 -6.46 7.21
CA ILE A 118 -6.57 -5.84 6.35
C ILE A 118 -6.72 -6.63 5.04
N LEU A 119 -5.61 -7.11 4.43
CA LEU A 119 -5.70 -8.01 3.28
C LEU A 119 -6.47 -9.30 3.62
N MET A 120 -6.23 -9.88 4.78
CA MET A 120 -6.97 -11.05 5.26
C MET A 120 -8.45 -10.75 5.50
N GLN A 121 -8.78 -9.57 6.03
CA GLN A 121 -10.14 -9.19 6.37
C GLN A 121 -11.03 -8.95 5.14
N TYR A 122 -10.48 -8.35 4.08
CA TYR A 122 -11.25 -7.97 2.88
C TYR A 122 -10.98 -8.88 1.67
N GLU A 123 -10.03 -9.80 1.80
CA GLU A 123 -9.74 -10.89 0.85
C GLU A 123 -9.61 -10.38 -0.60
N LYS A 124 -10.46 -10.90 -1.50
CA LYS A 124 -10.45 -10.61 -2.94
C LYS A 124 -10.80 -9.16 -3.31
N ASN A 125 -11.33 -8.38 -2.37
CA ASN A 125 -11.82 -7.02 -2.61
C ASN A 125 -10.74 -5.95 -2.40
N ILE A 126 -9.56 -6.35 -1.94
CA ILE A 126 -8.45 -5.44 -1.66
C ILE A 126 -7.13 -5.99 -2.20
N TYR A 127 -6.25 -5.08 -2.57
CA TYR A 127 -4.84 -5.32 -2.86
C TYR A 127 -3.98 -4.38 -2.02
N LEU A 128 -2.75 -4.74 -1.73
CA LEU A 128 -1.73 -3.86 -1.16
C LEU A 128 -0.69 -3.55 -2.22
N ILE A 129 -0.25 -2.30 -2.33
CA ILE A 129 0.94 -1.93 -3.10
C ILE A 129 2.06 -1.46 -2.16
N THR A 130 3.21 -2.11 -2.25
CA THR A 130 4.36 -1.87 -1.37
C THR A 130 5.69 -2.19 -2.07
N ARG A 131 6.79 -1.56 -1.65
CA ARG A 131 8.16 -1.97 -2.03
C ARG A 131 8.75 -3.02 -1.08
N ASP A 132 8.16 -3.23 0.09
CA ASP A 132 8.67 -4.09 1.15
C ASP A 132 8.29 -5.55 0.86
N THR A 133 8.79 -6.03 -0.28
CA THR A 133 8.40 -7.31 -0.89
C THR A 133 8.84 -8.55 -0.11
N SER A 134 9.75 -8.39 0.86
CA SER A 134 10.17 -9.43 1.79
C SER A 134 9.17 -9.68 2.93
N ASP A 135 8.32 -8.71 3.24
CA ASP A 135 7.56 -8.69 4.49
C ASP A 135 6.18 -9.35 4.33
N PHE A 136 5.80 -9.64 3.08
CA PHE A 136 4.56 -10.31 2.71
C PHE A 136 4.84 -11.71 2.14
N ILE A 137 4.74 -12.71 3.02
CA ILE A 137 5.11 -14.11 2.71
C ILE A 137 4.19 -14.71 1.63
N LEU A 138 4.79 -15.25 0.57
CA LEU A 138 4.07 -15.72 -0.62
C LEU A 138 3.18 -16.96 -0.40
N SER A 139 3.35 -17.69 0.69
CA SER A 139 2.44 -18.78 1.07
C SER A 139 1.12 -18.29 1.67
N ILE A 140 1.04 -16.99 2.02
CA ILE A 140 -0.12 -16.35 2.65
C ILE A 140 -0.71 -15.30 1.71
N PHE A 141 0.15 -14.54 1.02
CA PHE A 141 -0.23 -13.50 0.08
C PHE A 141 0.29 -13.80 -1.32
N LYS A 142 -0.57 -13.78 -2.33
CA LYS A 142 -0.15 -13.87 -3.73
C LYS A 142 0.37 -12.52 -4.20
N LEU A 143 1.35 -12.54 -5.09
CA LEU A 143 1.91 -11.37 -5.78
C LEU A 143 1.47 -11.40 -7.26
N PRO A 144 0.23 -11.00 -7.59
CA PRO A 144 -0.27 -11.03 -8.96
C PRO A 144 0.40 -10.02 -9.90
N PHE A 145 0.88 -8.89 -9.37
CA PHE A 145 1.45 -7.83 -10.22
C PHE A 145 2.69 -7.18 -9.59
N ILE A 146 3.55 -6.68 -10.47
CA ILE A 146 4.69 -5.83 -10.11
C ILE A 146 4.57 -4.55 -10.93
N VAL A 147 4.73 -3.41 -10.26
CA VAL A 147 4.78 -2.08 -10.85
C VAL A 147 6.19 -1.53 -10.71
N ASN A 148 6.76 -1.02 -11.81
CA ASN A 148 8.13 -0.52 -11.82
C ASN A 148 8.14 0.99 -12.06
N ALA A 149 8.74 1.76 -11.16
CA ALA A 149 9.03 3.19 -11.36
C ALA A 149 10.48 3.38 -11.78
N THR A 150 10.70 4.01 -12.94
CA THR A 150 12.05 4.25 -13.49
C THR A 150 12.62 5.58 -13.02
N TYR A 151 13.74 5.53 -12.29
CA TYR A 151 14.51 6.69 -11.85
C TYR A 151 15.77 6.85 -12.70
N ASN A 152 16.34 8.06 -12.71
CA ASN A 152 17.58 8.33 -13.45
C ASN A 152 18.76 7.43 -13.04
N LYS A 153 18.72 6.85 -11.83
CA LYS A 153 19.77 5.99 -11.27
C LYS A 153 19.30 4.57 -10.91
N GLY A 154 18.12 4.13 -11.36
CA GLY A 154 17.66 2.78 -11.04
C GLY A 154 16.16 2.55 -11.23
N ILE A 155 15.68 1.42 -10.75
CA ILE A 155 14.27 1.02 -10.83
C ILE A 155 13.80 0.72 -9.41
N TYR A 156 12.66 1.28 -9.02
CA TYR A 156 11.95 0.84 -7.83
C TYR A 156 10.79 -0.05 -8.23
N SER A 157 10.75 -1.24 -7.65
CA SER A 157 9.70 -2.23 -7.89
C SER A 157 8.74 -2.25 -6.71
N TYR A 158 7.45 -2.17 -7.01
CA TYR A 158 6.37 -2.27 -6.07
C TYR A 158 5.62 -3.57 -6.34
N GLY A 159 5.56 -4.45 -5.35
CA GLY A 159 4.70 -5.61 -5.40
C GLY A 159 3.26 -5.23 -5.10
N ILE A 160 2.32 -5.82 -5.85
CA ILE A 160 0.89 -5.73 -5.55
C ILE A 160 0.43 -7.07 -5.01
N TYR A 161 0.11 -7.11 -3.73
CA TYR A 161 -0.22 -8.31 -2.98
C TYR A 161 -1.72 -8.44 -2.74
N GLN A 162 -2.19 -9.67 -2.61
CA GLN A 162 -3.56 -9.99 -2.17
C GLN A 162 -3.52 -11.27 -1.34
N TYR A 163 -4.44 -11.41 -0.39
CA TYR A 163 -4.59 -12.64 0.38
C TYR A 163 -4.98 -13.83 -0.52
N ILE A 164 -4.43 -15.01 -0.24
CA ILE A 164 -4.60 -16.19 -1.12
C ILE A 164 -5.95 -16.89 -0.94
N LYS A 165 -6.56 -16.77 0.24
CA LYS A 165 -7.74 -17.55 0.61
C LYS A 165 -9.03 -16.98 0.02
#